data_AF-A0A1A8PTD3-F1
#
_entry.id   AF-A0A1A8PTD3-F1
#
_cell.length_a   1.000
_cell.length_b   1.000
_cell.length_c   1.000
_cell.angle_alpha   90.00
_cell.angle_beta   90.00
_cell.angle_gamma   90.00
#
_symmetry.space_group_name_H-M   'P 1'
#
loop_
_entity.id
_entity.type
_entity.pdbx_description
1 polymer ?
#
loop_
_entity_poly.entity_id
_entity_poly.type
_entity_poly.pdbx_seq_one_letter_code
_entity_poly.pdbx_strand_id
1 'polypeptide(L)'
;NEAVKDAKRLKTFLELRDKYVEKNVLFEDPLFPANDSSLFYSQKPSMKFEWKRPTQICDNPHFIVDGANRTDICQGELGDCWLLAAIACLTLNEKLLYRVIPRDQSFTENYAGIFHFQFWRYGEWVDVVVDDRIPTCNNHLVFTKSFRKNEFWSALLEKAYAKLHGSYEALKGGNTLEAMEDFTALEECDEVSKDTKISLIRLRNPWGIVLWKGPWCPNSKEWLTISPADRENLKKQTVETSEFWMSFDDFKKTFTKLEMCNLTPDTLQDDERQTWTVSVHEGRWVRGSSAGGCRNSPDTFWTNPQYRLQLYEEDDDPEDGQVVCTVVVALMQKGRRMLRHKGLKFLTIGFSVYEVPKE
;
A
#
# COMPACT_ATOMS: atom_id res chain seq x y z
N ASN A 1 16.42 8.49 29.15
CA ASN A 1 16.42 9.12 27.82
C ASN A 1 15.11 9.87 27.64
N GLU A 2 15.13 11.21 27.63
CA GLU A 2 13.92 12.07 27.65
C GLU A 2 13.07 11.87 26.39
N ALA A 3 13.70 11.71 25.23
CA ALA A 3 13.03 11.40 23.96
C ALA A 3 12.15 10.13 24.04
N VAL A 4 12.60 9.07 24.73
CA VAL A 4 11.81 7.83 24.91
C VAL A 4 10.57 8.11 25.76
N LYS A 5 10.68 8.98 26.77
CA LYS A 5 9.54 9.37 27.59
C LYS A 5 8.57 10.22 26.78
N ASP A 6 9.08 11.14 25.98
CA ASP A 6 8.27 12.02 25.13
C ASP A 6 7.52 11.25 24.04
N ALA A 7 8.21 10.38 23.30
CA ALA A 7 7.60 9.52 22.28
C ALA A 7 6.56 8.53 22.84
N LYS A 8 6.56 8.28 24.15
CA LYS A 8 5.56 7.43 24.84
C LYS A 8 4.49 8.23 25.60
N ARG A 9 4.74 9.50 25.92
CA ARG A 9 3.89 10.33 26.80
C ARG A 9 3.09 11.37 26.03
N LEU A 10 3.68 11.99 25.01
CA LEU A 10 2.99 12.90 24.10
C LEU A 10 2.22 12.06 23.10
N LYS A 11 0.92 12.34 22.97
CA LYS A 11 -0.01 11.46 22.25
C LYS A 11 -0.15 11.81 20.79
N THR A 12 0.27 13.00 20.38
CA THR A 12 0.05 13.53 19.03
C THR A 12 1.33 14.04 18.39
N PHE A 13 1.40 13.96 17.06
CA PHE A 13 2.46 14.55 16.26
C PHE A 13 2.66 16.05 16.56
N LEU A 14 1.57 16.81 16.65
CA LEU A 14 1.62 18.26 16.85
C LEU A 14 2.30 18.65 18.17
N GLU A 15 1.90 18.02 19.29
CA GLU A 15 2.52 18.26 20.60
C GLU A 15 4.03 17.97 20.59
N LEU A 16 4.44 16.90 19.90
CA LEU A 16 5.83 16.51 19.81
C LEU A 16 6.62 17.45 18.89
N ARG A 17 6.06 17.84 17.74
CA ARG A 17 6.66 18.81 16.83
C ARG A 17 6.88 20.14 17.53
N ASP A 18 5.83 20.70 18.14
CA ASP A 18 5.87 22.03 18.73
C ASP A 18 6.89 22.09 19.88
N LYS A 19 6.98 21.02 20.70
CA LYS A 19 8.02 20.88 21.72
C LYS A 19 9.44 20.94 21.15
N TYR A 20 9.71 20.27 20.04
CA TYR A 20 11.05 20.22 19.44
C TYR A 20 11.38 21.50 18.65
N VAL A 21 10.36 22.17 18.08
CA VAL A 21 10.47 23.53 17.53
C VAL A 21 10.86 24.51 18.65
N GLU A 22 10.17 24.51 19.79
CA GLU A 22 10.48 25.37 20.94
C GLU A 22 11.88 25.12 21.50
N LYS A 23 12.30 23.85 21.56
CA LYS A 23 13.65 23.48 22.02
C LYS A 23 14.75 23.84 21.02
N ASN A 24 14.40 24.14 19.76
CA ASN A 24 15.34 24.34 18.66
C ASN A 24 16.32 23.16 18.49
N VAL A 25 15.80 21.94 18.59
CA VAL A 25 16.57 20.69 18.42
C VAL A 25 15.80 19.78 17.47
N LEU A 26 16.52 19.11 16.57
CA LEU A 26 15.89 18.16 15.64
C LEU A 26 15.50 16.88 16.36
N PHE A 27 14.30 16.38 16.05
CA PHE A 27 13.77 15.14 16.59
C PHE A 27 14.65 13.94 16.18
N GLU A 28 14.92 13.09 17.16
CA GLU A 28 15.58 11.81 16.96
C GLU A 28 14.67 10.73 17.51
N ASP A 29 14.17 9.89 16.61
CA ASP A 29 13.21 8.84 16.94
C ASP A 29 13.86 7.76 17.79
N PRO A 30 13.47 7.64 19.08
CA PRO A 30 14.07 6.66 19.96
C PRO A 30 13.46 5.25 19.77
N LEU A 31 12.31 5.16 19.08
CA LEU A 31 11.62 3.90 18.81
C LEU A 31 12.03 3.29 17.47
N PHE A 32 12.68 4.07 16.60
CA PHE A 32 13.22 3.62 15.32
C PHE A 32 14.58 4.29 15.06
N PRO A 33 15.64 3.85 15.78
CA PRO A 33 16.92 4.56 15.78
C PRO A 33 17.62 4.48 14.42
N ALA A 34 18.38 5.51 14.10
CA ALA A 34 19.17 5.60 12.87
C ALA A 34 20.44 4.70 12.91
N ASN A 35 20.25 3.37 12.97
CA ASN A 35 21.33 2.37 12.97
C ASN A 35 20.88 1.05 12.33
N ASP A 36 21.79 0.08 12.26
CA ASP A 36 21.58 -1.22 11.59
C ASP A 36 20.35 -1.99 12.10
N SER A 37 19.94 -1.80 13.37
CA SER A 37 18.78 -2.52 13.94
C SER A 37 17.45 -2.15 13.28
N SER A 38 17.35 -0.94 12.74
CA SER A 38 16.18 -0.48 11.98
C SER A 38 16.23 -0.91 10.51
N LEU A 39 17.40 -1.36 10.02
CA LEU A 39 17.59 -1.81 8.65
C LEU A 39 17.37 -3.31 8.52
N PHE A 40 18.21 -4.11 9.16
CA PHE A 40 18.29 -5.56 8.97
C PHE A 40 18.41 -6.28 10.31
N TYR A 41 17.72 -7.42 10.43
CA TYR A 41 17.81 -8.34 11.56
C TYR A 41 18.43 -9.69 11.19
N SER A 42 18.48 -10.07 9.90
CA SER A 42 18.94 -11.41 9.50
C SER A 42 20.42 -11.47 9.11
N GLN A 43 20.92 -10.44 8.42
CA GLN A 43 22.29 -10.37 7.93
C GLN A 43 22.81 -8.95 8.04
N LYS A 44 24.11 -8.83 8.35
CA LYS A 44 24.77 -7.53 8.26
C LYS A 44 24.96 -7.19 6.78
N PRO A 45 24.44 -6.04 6.32
CA PRO A 45 24.59 -5.67 4.92
C PRO A 45 26.07 -5.49 4.54
N SER A 46 26.40 -5.86 3.31
CA SER A 46 27.74 -5.62 2.74
C SER A 46 27.98 -4.14 2.44
N MET A 47 26.91 -3.37 2.23
CA MET A 47 26.95 -1.92 2.02
C MET A 47 27.02 -1.16 3.35
N LYS A 48 27.81 -0.09 3.36
CA LYS A 48 27.90 0.84 4.51
C LYS A 48 26.79 1.88 4.40
N PHE A 49 25.77 1.76 5.23
CA PHE A 49 24.69 2.72 5.30
C PHE A 49 25.06 3.95 6.14
N GLU A 50 24.68 5.12 5.64
CA GLU A 50 24.76 6.41 6.35
C GLU A 50 23.34 6.97 6.49
N TRP A 51 22.92 7.29 7.70
CA TRP A 51 21.63 7.92 7.94
C TRP A 51 21.77 9.43 7.82
N LYS A 52 21.11 10.03 6.84
CA LYS A 52 21.18 11.46 6.54
C LYS A 52 19.79 12.07 6.49
N ARG A 53 19.66 13.32 6.94
CA ARG A 53 18.45 14.11 6.76
C ARG A 53 18.41 14.69 5.32
N PRO A 54 17.23 14.94 4.75
CA PRO A 54 17.07 15.59 3.45
C PRO A 54 17.90 16.87 3.28
N THR A 55 18.00 17.68 4.34
CA THR A 55 18.81 18.90 4.41
C THR A 55 20.32 18.67 4.29
N GLN A 56 20.80 17.42 4.47
CA GLN A 56 22.20 17.02 4.28
C GLN A 56 22.43 16.37 2.90
N ILE A 57 21.36 16.07 2.16
CA ILE A 57 21.39 15.37 0.88
C ILE A 57 21.25 16.37 -0.28
N CYS A 58 20.40 17.39 -0.12
CA CYS A 58 20.17 18.45 -1.11
C CYS A 58 19.88 19.81 -0.45
N ASP A 59 20.14 20.90 -1.19
CA ASP A 59 20.05 22.28 -0.66
C ASP A 59 18.63 22.80 -0.42
N ASN A 60 17.61 22.19 -1.06
CA ASN A 60 16.23 22.67 -0.98
C ASN A 60 15.21 21.50 -0.91
N PRO A 61 15.23 20.73 0.19
CA PRO A 61 14.35 19.58 0.35
C PRO A 61 12.90 20.03 0.50
N HIS A 62 12.01 19.33 -0.18
CA HIS A 62 10.57 19.50 -0.13
C HIS A 62 9.92 18.21 0.33
N PHE A 63 8.81 18.35 1.06
CA PHE A 63 8.03 17.19 1.46
C PHE A 63 7.31 16.64 0.24
N ILE A 64 6.48 17.47 -0.40
CA ILE A 64 5.76 17.21 -1.65
C ILE A 64 5.99 18.39 -2.60
N VAL A 65 6.19 18.13 -3.90
CA VAL A 65 6.36 19.15 -4.95
C VAL A 65 5.32 18.93 -6.04
N ASP A 66 4.44 19.91 -6.27
CA ASP A 66 3.33 19.85 -7.25
C ASP A 66 2.32 18.71 -7.02
N GLY A 67 2.14 18.29 -5.76
CA GLY A 67 1.22 17.23 -5.37
C GLY A 67 1.86 15.85 -5.36
N ALA A 68 1.44 15.02 -4.41
CA ALA A 68 1.98 13.66 -4.25
C ALA A 68 1.44 12.78 -5.38
N ASN A 69 2.33 12.34 -6.25
CA ASN A 69 1.99 11.68 -7.48
C ASN A 69 2.75 10.35 -7.59
N ARG A 70 2.27 9.45 -8.45
CA ARG A 70 2.87 8.11 -8.59
C ARG A 70 4.35 8.17 -9.02
N THR A 71 4.77 9.24 -9.71
CA THR A 71 6.16 9.43 -10.19
C THR A 71 7.16 9.63 -9.05
N ASP A 72 6.66 9.99 -7.87
CA ASP A 72 7.48 10.18 -6.67
C ASP A 72 7.86 8.84 -6.00
N ILE A 73 7.42 7.71 -6.58
CA ILE A 73 7.59 6.37 -6.04
C ILE A 73 8.44 5.55 -7.01
N CYS A 74 9.76 5.62 -6.83
CA CYS A 74 10.72 4.76 -7.51
C CYS A 74 11.33 3.78 -6.50
N GLN A 75 11.23 2.49 -6.81
CA GLN A 75 11.78 1.44 -5.95
C GLN A 75 13.31 1.51 -5.87
N GLY A 76 13.84 1.35 -4.67
CA GLY A 76 15.27 1.18 -4.42
C GLY A 76 15.70 -0.29 -4.34
N GLU A 77 16.70 -0.57 -3.51
CA GLU A 77 17.28 -1.91 -3.35
C GLU A 77 16.42 -2.86 -2.46
N LEU A 78 15.34 -2.36 -1.85
CA LEU A 78 14.45 -3.15 -1.00
C LEU A 78 13.43 -3.92 -1.84
N GLY A 79 13.19 -5.18 -1.49
CA GLY A 79 12.24 -6.05 -2.18
C GLY A 79 10.79 -5.85 -1.74
N ASP A 80 10.31 -4.61 -1.73
CA ASP A 80 8.99 -4.19 -1.24
C ASP A 80 8.10 -3.55 -2.33
N CYS A 81 8.31 -3.94 -3.60
CA CYS A 81 7.49 -3.53 -4.74
C CYS A 81 5.97 -3.60 -4.49
N TRP A 82 5.53 -4.57 -3.70
CA TRP A 82 4.14 -4.74 -3.26
C TRP A 82 3.61 -3.52 -2.51
N LEU A 83 4.43 -2.88 -1.67
CA LEU A 83 4.10 -1.65 -0.95
C LEU A 83 4.11 -0.43 -1.87
N LEU A 84 5.07 -0.36 -2.77
CA LEU A 84 5.23 0.80 -3.64
C LEU A 84 4.16 0.87 -4.73
N ALA A 85 3.75 -0.28 -5.28
CA ALA A 85 2.63 -0.36 -6.20
C ALA A 85 1.33 0.12 -5.53
N ALA A 86 1.13 -0.32 -4.30
CA ALA A 86 0.07 0.11 -3.40
C ALA A 86 0.02 1.63 -3.20
N ILE A 87 1.13 2.24 -2.76
CA ILE A 87 1.23 3.69 -2.57
C ILE A 87 1.00 4.43 -3.90
N ALA A 88 1.46 3.88 -5.03
CA ALA A 88 1.22 4.48 -6.34
C ALA A 88 -0.27 4.51 -6.70
N CYS A 89 -1.04 3.48 -6.34
CA CYS A 89 -2.49 3.50 -6.47
C CYS A 89 -3.13 4.58 -5.58
N LEU A 90 -2.63 4.76 -4.36
CA LEU A 90 -3.12 5.80 -3.45
C LEU A 90 -3.08 7.20 -4.05
N THR A 91 -2.04 7.49 -4.85
CA THR A 91 -1.90 8.80 -5.50
C THR A 91 -3.01 9.10 -6.52
N LEU A 92 -3.77 8.10 -6.97
CA LEU A 92 -4.90 8.28 -7.88
C LEU A 92 -6.15 8.79 -7.15
N ASN A 93 -6.22 8.67 -5.81
CA ASN A 93 -7.33 9.17 -5.00
C ASN A 93 -6.82 10.16 -3.94
N GLU A 94 -6.86 11.45 -4.27
CA GLU A 94 -6.36 12.50 -3.39
C GLU A 94 -6.97 12.45 -1.98
N LYS A 95 -8.28 12.18 -1.84
CA LYS A 95 -8.94 12.20 -0.52
C LYS A 95 -8.33 11.15 0.41
N LEU A 96 -8.05 9.97 -0.11
CA LEU A 96 -7.44 8.88 0.65
C LEU A 96 -5.93 9.08 0.82
N LEU A 97 -5.26 9.62 -0.21
CA LEU A 97 -3.85 9.99 -0.14
C LEU A 97 -3.58 10.92 1.04
N TYR A 98 -4.36 11.99 1.18
CA TYR A 98 -4.17 12.96 2.24
C TYR A 98 -4.72 12.52 3.60
N ARG A 99 -5.45 11.40 3.64
CA ARG A 99 -5.73 10.70 4.88
C ARG A 99 -4.47 9.99 5.39
N VAL A 100 -3.70 9.36 4.51
CA VAL A 100 -2.44 8.66 4.85
C VAL A 100 -1.27 9.63 5.02
N ILE A 101 -1.22 10.69 4.22
CA ILE A 101 -0.14 11.67 4.14
C ILE A 101 -0.70 13.07 4.47
N PRO A 102 -0.73 13.46 5.75
CA PRO A 102 -1.17 14.78 6.14
C PRO A 102 -0.39 15.90 5.44
N ARG A 103 -1.11 16.91 4.92
CA ARG A 103 -0.53 18.00 4.10
C ARG A 103 0.21 19.06 4.91
N ASP A 104 0.07 19.08 6.22
CA ASP A 104 0.59 20.10 7.14
C ASP A 104 2.07 19.86 7.54
N GLN A 105 2.84 19.28 6.63
CA GLN A 105 4.22 18.86 6.84
C GLN A 105 5.15 19.58 5.87
N SER A 106 6.26 20.13 6.39
CA SER A 106 7.19 20.92 5.60
C SER A 106 8.63 20.82 6.14
N PHE A 107 9.59 21.06 5.25
CA PHE A 107 11.01 21.26 5.62
C PHE A 107 11.35 22.71 5.95
N THR A 108 10.43 23.65 5.73
CA THR A 108 10.65 25.08 5.98
C THR A 108 9.84 25.58 7.18
N GLU A 109 8.52 25.39 7.16
CA GLU A 109 7.61 25.86 8.22
C GLU A 109 7.57 24.86 9.38
N ASN A 110 7.79 25.35 10.61
CA ASN A 110 7.78 24.56 11.84
C ASN A 110 8.65 23.27 11.77
N TYR A 111 9.75 23.35 11.03
CA TYR A 111 10.63 22.20 10.83
C TYR A 111 11.38 21.84 12.11
N ALA A 112 11.19 20.61 12.57
CA ALA A 112 11.93 20.02 13.68
C ALA A 112 12.47 18.61 13.35
N GLY A 113 12.62 18.28 12.06
CA GLY A 113 13.10 16.97 11.62
C GLY A 113 12.18 15.80 12.01
N ILE A 114 10.87 16.06 12.06
CA ILE A 114 9.81 15.15 12.49
C ILE A 114 8.65 15.18 11.49
N PHE A 115 8.13 14.01 11.14
CA PHE A 115 7.05 13.79 10.18
C PHE A 115 6.11 12.70 10.69
N HIS A 116 4.90 12.60 10.14
CA HIS A 116 3.95 11.56 10.49
C HIS A 116 3.08 11.10 9.32
N PHE A 117 2.59 9.88 9.44
CA PHE A 117 1.74 9.21 8.46
C PHE A 117 0.67 8.37 9.16
N GLN A 118 -0.50 8.26 8.55
CA GLN A 118 -1.61 7.50 9.12
C GLN A 118 -1.79 6.19 8.36
N PHE A 119 -1.75 5.07 9.08
CA PHE A 119 -1.97 3.75 8.50
C PHE A 119 -3.22 3.12 9.08
N TRP A 120 -4.07 2.57 8.21
CA TRP A 120 -5.15 1.71 8.65
C TRP A 120 -4.57 0.37 9.09
N ARG A 121 -4.76 0.04 10.36
CA ARG A 121 -4.19 -1.17 10.96
C ARG A 121 -5.26 -1.85 11.79
N TYR A 122 -5.73 -2.97 11.28
CA TYR A 122 -6.61 -3.87 12.02
C TYR A 122 -7.94 -3.25 12.47
N GLY A 123 -8.52 -2.36 11.67
CA GLY A 123 -9.79 -1.70 12.01
C GLY A 123 -9.64 -0.32 12.63
N GLU A 124 -8.41 0.16 12.86
CA GLU A 124 -8.15 1.46 13.46
C GLU A 124 -7.10 2.25 12.68
N TRP A 125 -7.23 3.59 12.67
CA TRP A 125 -6.20 4.48 12.16
C TRP A 125 -5.08 4.65 13.19
N VAL A 126 -3.86 4.36 12.80
CA VAL A 126 -2.66 4.51 13.63
C VAL A 126 -1.77 5.61 13.06
N ASP A 127 -1.53 6.64 13.85
CA ASP A 127 -0.60 7.73 13.52
C ASP A 127 0.84 7.31 13.85
N VAL A 128 1.71 7.28 12.85
CA VAL A 128 3.10 6.86 12.97
C VAL A 128 4.01 8.04 12.73
N VAL A 129 4.63 8.50 13.81
CA VAL A 129 5.64 9.56 13.79
C VAL A 129 7.02 8.97 13.48
N VAL A 130 7.81 9.65 12.65
CA VAL A 130 9.21 9.33 12.37
C VAL A 130 10.07 10.60 12.36
N ASP A 131 11.36 10.48 12.65
CA ASP A 131 12.31 11.52 12.25
C ASP A 131 12.63 11.44 10.75
N ASP A 132 13.29 12.46 10.19
CA ASP A 132 13.63 12.51 8.76
C ASP A 132 15.02 11.95 8.40
N ARG A 133 15.70 11.21 9.28
CA ARG A 133 16.95 10.53 8.93
C ARG A 133 16.63 9.34 8.02
N ILE A 134 17.12 9.33 6.78
CA ILE A 134 16.84 8.27 5.80
C ILE A 134 18.15 7.51 5.47
N PRO A 135 18.10 6.18 5.24
CA PRO A 135 19.28 5.41 4.86
C PRO A 135 19.82 5.80 3.47
N THR A 136 21.11 6.14 3.43
CA THR A 136 21.83 6.51 2.21
C THR A 136 23.10 5.67 2.02
N CYS A 137 23.57 5.56 0.78
CA CYS A 137 24.87 5.00 0.42
C CYS A 137 25.50 5.95 -0.60
N ASN A 138 26.75 6.37 -0.37
CA ASN A 138 27.44 7.35 -1.20
C ASN A 138 26.59 8.62 -1.46
N ASN A 139 25.91 9.14 -0.42
CA ASN A 139 25.02 10.30 -0.48
C ASN A 139 23.77 10.16 -1.36
N HIS A 140 23.39 8.94 -1.74
CA HIS A 140 22.17 8.65 -2.48
C HIS A 140 21.21 7.81 -1.64
N LEU A 141 19.90 8.06 -1.76
CA LEU A 141 18.85 7.23 -1.17
C LEU A 141 18.96 5.79 -1.71
N VAL A 142 18.96 4.82 -0.79
CA VAL A 142 19.11 3.39 -1.13
C VAL A 142 17.76 2.71 -1.37
N PHE A 143 16.73 3.12 -0.63
CA PHE A 143 15.39 2.57 -0.73
C PHE A 143 14.51 3.48 -1.60
N THR A 144 13.22 3.60 -1.28
CA THR A 144 12.28 4.41 -2.08
C THR A 144 12.73 5.86 -2.20
N LYS A 145 12.55 6.42 -3.40
CA LYS A 145 12.89 7.81 -3.74
C LYS A 145 11.95 8.36 -4.80
N SER A 146 11.80 9.68 -4.83
CA SER A 146 11.16 10.38 -5.94
C SER A 146 12.08 10.46 -7.16
N PHE A 147 11.47 10.56 -8.34
CA PHE A 147 12.17 10.99 -9.54
C PHE A 147 12.80 12.39 -9.35
N ARG A 148 12.10 13.26 -8.61
CA ARG A 148 12.59 14.59 -8.20
C ARG A 148 13.55 14.41 -7.03
N LYS A 149 14.81 14.80 -7.22
CA LYS A 149 15.88 14.60 -6.22
C LYS A 149 15.68 15.36 -4.91
N ASN A 150 14.80 16.36 -4.89
CA ASN A 150 14.54 17.21 -3.75
C ASN A 150 13.18 16.92 -3.08
N GLU A 151 12.52 15.81 -3.39
CA GLU A 151 11.24 15.42 -2.82
C GLU A 151 11.34 14.11 -2.02
N PHE A 152 10.74 14.09 -0.81
CA PHE A 152 11.05 13.06 0.20
C PHE A 152 9.85 12.38 0.86
N TRP A 153 8.59 12.75 0.56
CA TRP A 153 7.42 12.15 1.21
C TRP A 153 7.38 10.62 1.06
N SER A 154 7.72 10.09 -0.12
CA SER A 154 7.63 8.66 -0.41
C SER A 154 8.67 7.85 0.38
N ALA A 155 9.89 8.38 0.50
CA ALA A 155 10.95 7.80 1.31
C ALA A 155 10.61 7.80 2.81
N LEU A 156 10.00 8.88 3.30
CA LEU A 156 9.56 9.01 4.68
C LEU A 156 8.33 8.13 4.99
N LEU A 157 7.42 7.96 4.04
CA LEU A 157 6.27 7.06 4.15
C LEU A 157 6.73 5.60 4.25
N GLU A 158 7.65 5.17 3.39
CA GLU A 158 8.29 3.85 3.46
C GLU A 158 8.97 3.64 4.82
N LYS A 159 9.70 4.66 5.33
CA LYS A 159 10.31 4.61 6.66
C LYS A 159 9.28 4.42 7.78
N ALA A 160 8.17 5.17 7.75
CA ALA A 160 7.11 5.06 8.75
C ALA A 160 6.46 3.67 8.73
N TYR A 161 6.27 3.12 7.53
CA TYR A 161 5.77 1.77 7.37
C TYR A 161 6.79 0.71 7.84
N ALA A 162 8.09 0.89 7.56
CA ALA A 162 9.15 0.05 8.10
C ALA A 162 9.19 0.07 9.63
N LYS A 163 9.05 1.25 10.25
CA LYS A 163 8.89 1.41 11.71
C LYS A 163 7.69 0.64 12.23
N LEU A 164 6.54 0.74 11.56
CA LEU A 164 5.33 0.03 11.93
C LEU A 164 5.52 -1.50 11.94
N HIS A 165 6.38 -2.03 11.05
CA HIS A 165 6.68 -3.46 10.95
C HIS A 165 7.98 -3.89 11.67
N GLY A 166 8.72 -2.95 12.24
CA GLY A 166 9.89 -3.15 13.10
C GLY A 166 11.25 -2.94 12.44
N SER A 167 11.37 -3.08 11.12
CA SER A 167 12.58 -2.77 10.35
C SER A 167 12.28 -2.66 8.85
N TYR A 168 13.20 -2.10 8.07
CA TYR A 168 13.11 -2.12 6.60
C TYR A 168 13.09 -3.56 6.06
N GLU A 169 13.92 -4.45 6.59
CA GLU A 169 13.94 -5.86 6.17
C GLU A 169 12.59 -6.57 6.36
N ALA A 170 11.77 -6.16 7.34
CA ALA A 170 10.44 -6.74 7.55
C ALA A 170 9.48 -6.48 6.36
N LEU A 171 9.78 -5.48 5.52
CA LEU A 171 9.01 -5.17 4.32
C LEU A 171 9.37 -6.06 3.13
N LYS A 172 10.57 -6.68 3.13
CA LYS A 172 11.03 -7.53 2.02
C LYS A 172 10.11 -8.72 1.79
N GLY A 173 9.64 -8.92 0.56
CA GLY A 173 8.84 -10.10 0.18
C GLY A 173 7.46 -10.10 0.84
N GLY A 174 6.55 -9.36 0.23
CA GLY A 174 5.14 -9.24 0.60
C GLY A 174 4.20 -9.45 -0.56
N ASN A 175 2.91 -9.46 -0.26
CA ASN A 175 1.84 -9.50 -1.24
C ASN A 175 1.19 -8.10 -1.35
N THR A 176 0.77 -7.65 -2.53
CA THR A 176 0.24 -6.29 -2.72
C THR A 176 -1.04 -6.05 -1.93
N LEU A 177 -1.87 -7.09 -1.71
CA LEU A 177 -3.03 -7.08 -0.81
C LEU A 177 -2.69 -6.67 0.64
N GLU A 178 -1.43 -6.80 1.05
CA GLU A 178 -1.00 -6.37 2.39
C GLU A 178 -0.72 -4.87 2.48
N ALA A 179 -0.52 -4.18 1.34
CA ALA A 179 -0.17 -2.76 1.30
C ALA A 179 -1.25 -1.87 0.72
N MET A 180 -2.02 -2.33 -0.27
CA MET A 180 -3.21 -1.62 -0.69
C MET A 180 -4.10 -2.40 -1.64
N GLU A 181 -5.23 -1.74 -1.81
CA GLU A 181 -6.41 -2.04 -2.57
C GLU A 181 -6.40 -1.18 -3.85
N ASP A 182 -7.14 -1.60 -4.87
CA ASP A 182 -7.15 -1.15 -6.28
C ASP A 182 -6.03 -1.62 -7.23
N PHE A 183 -6.42 -2.40 -8.23
CA PHE A 183 -5.76 -2.45 -9.54
C PHE A 183 -6.79 -2.37 -10.66
N THR A 184 -6.31 -1.79 -11.76
CA THR A 184 -6.91 -1.68 -13.09
C THR A 184 -7.74 -0.42 -13.32
N ALA A 185 -7.22 0.44 -14.22
CA ALA A 185 -8.05 1.30 -15.06
C ALA A 185 -8.15 0.58 -16.41
N LEU A 186 -9.36 0.18 -16.77
CA LEU A 186 -9.69 -0.39 -18.08
C LEU A 186 -10.22 0.76 -18.95
N GLU A 187 -9.66 0.94 -20.14
CA GLU A 187 -10.15 1.93 -21.11
C GLU A 187 -10.60 1.20 -22.37
N GLU A 188 -11.80 1.53 -22.86
CA GLU A 188 -12.29 1.05 -24.16
C GLU A 188 -11.99 2.08 -25.24
N CYS A 189 -11.49 1.63 -26.38
CA CYS A 189 -11.24 2.48 -27.54
C CYS A 189 -11.85 1.89 -28.80
N ASP A 190 -12.34 2.73 -29.70
CA ASP A 190 -12.94 2.29 -30.97
C ASP A 190 -11.85 2.05 -32.04
N GLU A 191 -11.84 0.86 -32.64
CA GLU A 191 -10.95 0.51 -33.74
C GLU A 191 -11.49 1.05 -35.06
N VAL A 192 -10.77 2.00 -35.66
CA VAL A 192 -11.17 2.75 -36.86
C VAL A 192 -11.36 1.84 -38.09
N SER A 193 -10.72 0.68 -38.10
CA SER A 193 -10.70 -0.21 -39.27
C SER A 193 -11.80 -1.28 -39.31
N LYS A 194 -12.47 -1.57 -38.18
CA LYS A 194 -13.35 -2.75 -38.04
C LYS A 194 -14.67 -2.49 -37.32
N ASP A 195 -14.93 -1.27 -36.85
CA ASP A 195 -16.13 -0.96 -36.05
C ASP A 195 -16.22 -1.86 -34.79
N THR A 196 -15.05 -2.21 -34.24
CA THR A 196 -14.89 -3.07 -33.07
C THR A 196 -14.24 -2.30 -31.94
N LYS A 197 -14.69 -2.54 -30.71
CA LYS A 197 -14.07 -2.00 -29.51
C LYS A 197 -12.84 -2.81 -29.10
N ILE A 198 -11.77 -2.12 -28.73
CA ILE A 198 -10.55 -2.70 -28.15
C ILE A 198 -10.46 -2.26 -26.70
N SER A 199 -10.42 -3.22 -25.78
CA SER A 199 -10.14 -2.96 -24.37
C SER A 199 -8.63 -2.95 -24.13
N LEU A 200 -8.12 -1.79 -23.74
CA LEU A 200 -6.72 -1.60 -23.35
C LEU A 200 -6.62 -1.46 -21.83
N ILE A 201 -5.56 -2.06 -21.28
CA ILE A 201 -5.23 -1.93 -19.87
C ILE A 201 -3.92 -1.18 -19.72
N ARG A 202 -3.92 -0.16 -18.85
CA ARG A 202 -2.71 0.58 -18.49
C ARG A 202 -2.01 -0.11 -17.33
N LEU A 203 -0.73 -0.36 -17.49
CA LEU A 203 0.12 -0.99 -16.50
C LEU A 203 1.34 -0.12 -16.23
N ARG A 204 1.85 -0.19 -15.00
CA ARG A 204 3.08 0.50 -14.59
C ARG A 204 4.06 -0.52 -14.02
N ASN A 205 5.31 -0.42 -14.44
CA ASN A 205 6.41 -1.16 -13.85
C ASN A 205 7.06 -0.31 -12.74
N PRO A 206 6.94 -0.67 -11.44
CA PRO A 206 7.55 0.07 -10.34
C PRO A 206 9.08 0.18 -10.38
N TRP A 207 9.75 -0.72 -11.13
CA TRP A 207 11.20 -0.70 -11.32
C TRP A 207 11.68 0.30 -12.38
N GLY A 208 10.79 0.84 -13.22
CA GLY A 208 11.11 1.89 -14.20
C GLY A 208 12.04 1.53 -15.37
N ILE A 209 12.63 0.32 -15.40
CA ILE A 209 13.74 -0.01 -16.32
C ILE A 209 13.37 -1.07 -17.38
N VAL A 210 12.27 -1.83 -17.20
CA VAL A 210 11.87 -2.91 -18.13
C VAL A 210 10.43 -2.71 -18.62
N LEU A 211 10.28 -2.24 -19.85
CA LEU A 211 8.96 -2.04 -20.47
C LEU A 211 8.52 -3.21 -21.34
N TRP A 212 7.21 -3.34 -21.49
CA TRP A 212 6.56 -4.23 -22.45
C TRP A 212 7.02 -3.95 -23.89
N LYS A 213 7.40 -5.00 -24.61
CA LYS A 213 7.90 -4.94 -26.00
C LYS A 213 6.91 -5.51 -27.02
N GLY A 214 5.73 -5.93 -26.58
CA GLY A 214 4.70 -6.50 -27.45
C GLY A 214 3.79 -5.43 -28.08
N PRO A 215 2.63 -5.85 -28.60
CA PRO A 215 1.63 -4.93 -29.14
C PRO A 215 1.29 -3.81 -28.16
N TRP A 216 1.04 -2.60 -28.66
CA TRP A 216 0.77 -1.38 -27.88
C TRP A 216 1.94 -0.82 -27.06
N CYS A 217 3.17 -1.31 -27.25
CA CYS A 217 4.36 -0.59 -26.79
C CYS A 217 4.52 0.77 -27.50
N PRO A 218 5.33 1.74 -27.02
CA PRO A 218 5.38 3.09 -27.59
C PRO A 218 5.62 3.18 -29.11
N ASN A 219 6.32 2.19 -29.68
CA ASN A 219 6.68 2.14 -31.10
C ASN A 219 5.82 1.14 -31.91
N SER A 220 4.74 0.62 -31.34
CA SER A 220 3.87 -0.37 -31.97
C SER A 220 3.08 0.20 -33.16
N LYS A 221 2.79 -0.63 -34.16
CA LYS A 221 1.99 -0.24 -35.35
C LYS A 221 0.50 -0.17 -35.04
N GLU A 222 0.08 -0.87 -33.99
CA GLU A 222 -1.26 -0.96 -33.44
C GLU A 222 -1.81 0.41 -33.02
N TRP A 223 -0.96 1.35 -32.64
CA TRP A 223 -1.36 2.74 -32.39
C TRP A 223 -1.94 3.46 -33.61
N LEU A 224 -1.74 2.92 -34.82
CA LEU A 224 -2.30 3.47 -36.06
C LEU A 224 -3.71 2.93 -36.35
N THR A 225 -4.20 1.93 -35.60
CA THR A 225 -5.53 1.32 -35.82
C THR A 225 -6.65 2.00 -35.03
N ILE A 226 -6.32 2.87 -34.07
CA ILE A 226 -7.26 3.66 -33.26
C ILE A 226 -7.35 5.11 -33.75
N SER A 227 -8.39 5.82 -33.31
CA SER A 227 -8.60 7.21 -33.73
C SER A 227 -7.43 8.11 -33.28
N PRO A 228 -7.08 9.16 -34.05
CA PRO A 228 -6.06 10.11 -33.62
C PRO A 228 -6.37 10.77 -32.27
N ALA A 229 -7.65 10.99 -31.96
CA ALA A 229 -8.10 11.57 -30.69
C ALA A 229 -7.83 10.63 -29.51
N ASP A 230 -8.21 9.35 -29.62
CA ASP A 230 -7.97 8.34 -28.58
C ASP A 230 -6.48 8.09 -28.39
N ARG A 231 -5.73 8.03 -29.48
CA ARG A 231 -4.27 7.90 -29.43
C ARG A 231 -3.62 9.06 -28.66
N GLU A 232 -4.07 10.29 -28.91
CA GLU A 232 -3.53 11.45 -28.21
C GLU A 232 -3.94 11.45 -26.73
N ASN A 233 -5.17 11.03 -26.42
CA ASN A 233 -5.65 10.86 -25.04
C ASN A 233 -4.82 9.82 -24.27
N LEU A 234 -4.67 8.61 -24.81
CA LEU A 234 -3.90 7.52 -24.18
C LEU A 234 -2.41 7.89 -24.02
N LYS A 235 -1.85 8.64 -24.97
CA LYS A 235 -0.49 9.20 -24.85
C LYS A 235 -0.38 10.22 -23.73
N LYS A 236 -1.34 11.16 -23.60
CA LYS A 236 -1.38 12.12 -22.49
C LYS A 236 -1.49 11.41 -21.14
N GLN A 237 -2.19 10.28 -21.10
CA GLN A 237 -2.30 9.44 -19.91
C GLN A 237 -1.05 8.61 -19.59
N THR A 238 -0.11 8.50 -20.53
CA THR A 238 1.18 7.78 -20.36
C THR A 238 2.25 8.80 -20.00
N VAL A 239 2.37 9.07 -18.71
CA VAL A 239 3.19 10.20 -18.22
C VAL A 239 4.65 9.79 -18.05
N GLU A 240 4.92 8.49 -17.87
CA GLU A 240 6.25 7.97 -17.55
C GLU A 240 6.78 6.95 -18.55
N THR A 241 8.11 6.84 -18.62
CA THR A 241 8.81 5.76 -19.32
C THR A 241 8.67 4.40 -18.63
N SER A 242 7.96 4.31 -17.51
CA SER A 242 7.71 3.06 -16.77
C SER A 242 6.30 2.50 -17.01
N GLU A 243 5.46 3.26 -17.73
CA GLU A 243 4.08 2.93 -18.04
C GLU A 243 3.95 2.39 -19.46
N PHE A 244 3.03 1.45 -19.62
CA PHE A 244 2.72 0.88 -20.92
C PHE A 244 1.26 0.45 -20.99
N TRP A 245 0.77 0.41 -22.23
CA TRP A 245 -0.52 -0.18 -22.55
C TRP A 245 -0.32 -1.58 -23.10
N MET A 246 -1.29 -2.44 -22.86
CA MET A 246 -1.43 -3.71 -23.56
C MET A 246 -2.91 -4.02 -23.77
N SER A 247 -3.20 -4.93 -24.71
CA SER A 247 -4.56 -5.43 -24.87
C SER A 247 -4.97 -6.24 -23.64
N PHE A 248 -6.26 -6.22 -23.31
CA PHE A 248 -6.78 -7.06 -22.23
C PHE A 248 -6.59 -8.57 -22.50
N ASP A 249 -6.57 -8.97 -23.77
CA ASP A 249 -6.25 -10.35 -24.15
C ASP A 249 -4.80 -10.73 -23.88
N ASP A 250 -3.85 -9.83 -24.15
CA ASP A 250 -2.45 -10.05 -23.79
C ASP A 250 -2.23 -10.02 -22.28
N PHE A 251 -2.99 -9.19 -21.57
CA PHE A 251 -2.98 -9.17 -20.11
C PHE A 251 -3.38 -10.53 -19.52
N LYS A 252 -4.50 -11.12 -19.97
CA LYS A 252 -4.95 -12.46 -19.55
C LYS A 252 -3.94 -13.57 -19.84
N LYS A 253 -3.15 -13.44 -20.91
CA LYS A 253 -2.11 -14.41 -21.29
C LYS A 253 -0.81 -14.23 -20.51
N THR A 254 -0.49 -12.99 -20.15
CA THR A 254 0.81 -12.62 -19.55
C THR A 254 0.77 -12.68 -18.02
N PHE A 255 -0.35 -12.28 -17.42
CA PHE A 255 -0.51 -12.20 -15.98
C PHE A 255 -1.35 -13.37 -15.47
N THR A 256 -0.84 -14.06 -14.47
CA THR A 256 -1.49 -15.23 -13.85
C THR A 256 -2.27 -14.87 -12.59
N LYS A 257 -2.10 -13.65 -12.09
CA LYS A 257 -2.72 -13.17 -10.86
C LYS A 257 -3.06 -11.69 -11.00
N LEU A 258 -4.33 -11.36 -10.76
CA LEU A 258 -4.82 -10.02 -10.55
C LEU A 258 -5.32 -9.94 -9.10
N GLU A 259 -4.88 -8.91 -8.40
CA GLU A 259 -5.32 -8.62 -7.04
C GLU A 259 -6.04 -7.28 -7.10
N MET A 260 -7.32 -7.25 -6.74
CA MET A 260 -8.12 -6.05 -6.62
C MET A 260 -8.70 -6.05 -5.21
N CYS A 261 -8.77 -4.90 -4.59
CA CYS A 261 -9.55 -4.75 -3.37
C CYS A 261 -10.25 -3.40 -3.43
N ASN A 262 -11.40 -3.32 -2.78
CA ASN A 262 -12.23 -2.11 -2.76
C ASN A 262 -12.10 -1.44 -1.40
N LEU A 263 -11.87 -0.13 -1.40
CA LEU A 263 -11.64 0.72 -0.23
C LEU A 263 -12.85 0.81 0.72
N THR A 264 -14.03 0.56 0.17
CA THR A 264 -15.28 0.25 0.83
C THR A 264 -15.83 -0.99 0.13
N PRO A 265 -16.69 -1.80 0.76
CA PRO A 265 -17.25 -2.95 0.05
C PRO A 265 -18.12 -2.51 -1.14
N ASP A 266 -18.51 -1.22 -1.17
CA ASP A 266 -19.17 -0.52 -2.27
C ASP A 266 -18.48 -0.79 -3.62
N THR A 267 -19.26 -1.35 -4.54
CA THR A 267 -18.85 -1.67 -5.90
C THR A 267 -18.82 -0.39 -6.74
N LEU A 268 -17.84 -0.28 -7.63
CA LEU A 268 -17.71 0.83 -8.60
C LEU A 268 -18.68 0.68 -9.79
N GLN A 269 -19.94 0.31 -9.55
CA GLN A 269 -20.98 0.37 -10.60
C GLN A 269 -21.71 1.71 -10.52
N ASP A 270 -21.84 2.36 -11.68
CA ASP A 270 -22.51 3.63 -12.02
C ASP A 270 -23.18 4.42 -10.87
N ASP A 271 -22.71 5.66 -10.66
CA ASP A 271 -23.30 6.86 -9.98
C ASP A 271 -24.24 6.74 -8.75
N GLU A 272 -24.63 5.54 -8.33
CA GLU A 272 -25.44 5.20 -7.17
C GLU A 272 -24.61 4.33 -6.23
N ARG A 273 -24.17 4.91 -5.11
CA ARG A 273 -23.42 4.20 -4.08
C ARG A 273 -24.30 3.13 -3.45
N GLN A 274 -24.14 1.86 -3.84
CA GLN A 274 -24.61 0.75 -3.03
C GLN A 274 -23.80 0.72 -1.74
N THR A 275 -24.45 1.03 -0.61
CA THR A 275 -23.80 1.10 0.70
C THR A 275 -23.78 -0.28 1.34
N TRP A 276 -22.59 -0.83 1.58
CA TRP A 276 -22.46 -2.12 2.25
C TRP A 276 -22.52 -2.00 3.77
N THR A 277 -23.21 -2.95 4.42
CA THR A 277 -23.17 -3.09 5.88
C THR A 277 -21.90 -3.82 6.30
N VAL A 278 -21.05 -3.17 7.11
CA VAL A 278 -19.78 -3.72 7.58
C VAL A 278 -19.88 -4.14 9.05
N SER A 279 -19.54 -5.40 9.34
CA SER A 279 -19.33 -5.91 10.70
C SER A 279 -17.90 -6.41 10.88
N VAL A 280 -17.23 -6.00 11.95
CA VAL A 280 -15.84 -6.36 12.25
C VAL A 280 -15.77 -7.09 13.59
N HIS A 281 -15.15 -8.27 13.59
CA HIS A 281 -14.92 -9.06 14.79
C HIS A 281 -13.43 -9.28 15.05
N GLU A 282 -13.01 -9.15 16.31
CA GLU A 282 -11.65 -9.41 16.73
C GLU A 282 -11.56 -10.68 17.57
N GLY A 283 -10.58 -11.53 17.26
CA GLY A 283 -10.35 -12.80 17.95
C GLY A 283 -8.89 -13.19 18.08
N ARG A 284 -8.63 -14.31 18.77
CA ARG A 284 -7.30 -14.89 18.94
C ARG A 284 -7.35 -16.42 18.98
N TRP A 285 -6.32 -17.07 18.44
CA TRP A 285 -6.09 -18.50 18.58
C TRP A 285 -5.04 -18.77 19.66
N VAL A 286 -5.44 -19.44 20.74
CA VAL A 286 -4.59 -19.77 21.88
C VAL A 286 -4.37 -21.28 21.95
N ARG A 287 -3.11 -21.70 21.99
CA ARG A 287 -2.72 -23.12 22.10
C ARG A 287 -3.38 -23.75 23.32
N GLY A 288 -4.04 -24.90 23.12
CA GLY A 288 -4.72 -25.65 24.18
C GLY A 288 -6.08 -25.09 24.59
N SER A 289 -6.58 -24.05 23.91
CA SER A 289 -7.91 -23.49 24.16
C SER A 289 -8.68 -23.29 22.86
N SER A 290 -8.34 -22.28 22.06
CA SER A 290 -9.08 -21.91 20.84
C SER A 290 -8.36 -22.22 19.54
N ALA A 291 -7.11 -22.71 19.58
CA ALA A 291 -6.32 -23.05 18.39
C ALA A 291 -6.69 -24.45 17.86
N GLY A 292 -7.89 -24.57 17.30
CA GLY A 292 -8.51 -25.84 16.91
C GLY A 292 -8.01 -26.47 15.60
N GLY A 293 -7.24 -25.74 14.80
CA GLY A 293 -6.80 -26.22 13.47
C GLY A 293 -7.88 -26.06 12.40
N CYS A 294 -7.72 -26.77 11.27
CA CYS A 294 -8.68 -26.75 10.15
C CYS A 294 -9.63 -27.96 10.19
N ARG A 295 -10.51 -28.09 9.19
CA ARG A 295 -11.47 -29.20 9.06
C ARG A 295 -10.83 -30.59 9.13
N ASN A 296 -9.55 -30.70 8.76
CA ASN A 296 -8.78 -31.94 8.82
C ASN A 296 -8.41 -32.36 10.26
N SER A 297 -8.73 -31.55 11.26
CA SER A 297 -8.50 -31.81 12.69
C SER A 297 -9.83 -31.85 13.44
N PRO A 298 -10.69 -32.87 13.21
CA PRO A 298 -12.08 -32.89 13.68
C PRO A 298 -12.20 -32.81 15.20
N ASP A 299 -11.26 -33.41 15.94
CA ASP A 299 -11.28 -33.46 17.41
C ASP A 299 -11.13 -32.08 18.07
N THR A 300 -10.50 -31.14 17.36
CA THR A 300 -10.17 -29.80 17.89
C THR A 300 -10.83 -28.67 17.11
N PHE A 301 -11.29 -28.90 15.87
CA PHE A 301 -11.80 -27.86 14.98
C PHE A 301 -12.91 -27.00 15.58
N TRP A 302 -13.82 -27.64 16.34
CA TRP A 302 -14.96 -26.98 16.98
C TRP A 302 -14.56 -25.95 18.05
N THR A 303 -13.33 -26.01 18.57
CA THR A 303 -12.81 -25.08 19.59
C THR A 303 -12.40 -23.71 19.02
N ASN A 304 -12.32 -23.58 17.68
CA ASN A 304 -12.07 -22.29 17.06
C ASN A 304 -13.20 -21.29 17.38
N PRO A 305 -12.92 -19.97 17.44
CA PRO A 305 -13.96 -18.95 17.57
C PRO A 305 -15.01 -19.06 16.46
N GLN A 306 -16.28 -18.92 16.82
CA GLN A 306 -17.42 -18.99 15.89
C GLN A 306 -18.16 -17.65 15.91
N TYR A 307 -18.55 -17.17 14.73
CA TYR A 307 -19.27 -15.92 14.55
C TYR A 307 -20.54 -16.19 13.77
N ARG A 308 -21.68 -15.68 14.27
CA ARG A 308 -22.97 -15.83 13.61
C ARG A 308 -23.17 -14.67 12.64
N LEU A 309 -23.49 -15.00 11.39
CA LEU A 309 -23.90 -14.06 10.36
C LEU A 309 -25.41 -14.18 10.16
N GLN A 310 -26.11 -13.05 10.09
CA GLN A 310 -27.52 -12.99 9.76
C GLN A 310 -27.68 -12.12 8.51
N LEU A 311 -28.28 -12.70 7.46
CA LEU A 311 -28.54 -12.04 6.19
C LEU A 311 -30.04 -11.72 6.17
N TYR A 312 -30.37 -10.43 6.06
CA TYR A 312 -31.75 -9.93 6.17
C TYR A 312 -32.31 -9.43 4.83
N GLU A 313 -31.47 -8.79 4.02
CA GLU A 313 -31.85 -8.12 2.78
C GLU A 313 -31.31 -8.89 1.58
N GLU A 314 -32.18 -9.09 0.60
CA GLU A 314 -31.92 -9.78 -0.66
C GLU A 314 -31.30 -8.79 -1.65
N ASP A 315 -30.44 -9.26 -2.56
CA ASP A 315 -29.81 -8.42 -3.57
C ASP A 315 -30.88 -7.95 -4.58
N ASP A 316 -30.95 -6.64 -4.83
CA ASP A 316 -31.87 -6.03 -5.80
C ASP A 316 -31.41 -6.24 -7.25
N ASP A 317 -31.22 -7.49 -7.69
CA ASP A 317 -30.96 -7.83 -9.10
C ASP A 317 -32.23 -8.37 -9.77
N PRO A 318 -32.93 -7.54 -10.58
CA PRO A 318 -34.16 -7.95 -11.25
C PRO A 318 -33.94 -8.92 -12.43
N GLU A 319 -32.69 -9.14 -12.90
CA GLU A 319 -32.41 -10.00 -14.05
C GLU A 319 -32.16 -11.48 -13.69
N ASP A 320 -31.68 -11.77 -12.47
CA ASP A 320 -31.17 -13.11 -12.16
C ASP A 320 -32.23 -14.12 -11.67
N GLY A 321 -33.47 -13.67 -11.38
CA GLY A 321 -34.58 -14.54 -10.96
C GLY A 321 -34.30 -15.38 -9.70
N GLN A 322 -33.17 -15.13 -9.03
CA GLN A 322 -32.70 -15.80 -7.83
C GLN A 322 -32.66 -14.79 -6.70
N VAL A 323 -33.31 -15.17 -5.60
CA VAL A 323 -33.26 -14.43 -4.35
C VAL A 323 -32.01 -14.85 -3.60
N VAL A 324 -30.97 -14.02 -3.67
CA VAL A 324 -29.67 -14.27 -3.02
C VAL A 324 -29.25 -13.06 -2.20
N CYS A 325 -28.37 -13.26 -1.23
CA CYS A 325 -27.73 -12.18 -0.47
C CYS A 325 -26.22 -12.29 -0.69
N THR A 326 -25.59 -11.23 -1.19
CA THR A 326 -24.14 -11.23 -1.40
C THR A 326 -23.43 -10.81 -0.12
N VAL A 327 -22.44 -11.59 0.30
CA VAL A 327 -21.57 -11.26 1.43
C VAL A 327 -20.11 -11.44 1.08
N VAL A 328 -19.28 -10.48 1.49
CA VAL A 328 -17.83 -10.57 1.44
C VAL A 328 -17.28 -10.82 2.84
N VAL A 329 -16.59 -11.96 3.03
CA VAL A 329 -15.95 -12.31 4.30
C VAL A 329 -14.44 -12.27 4.16
N ALA A 330 -13.79 -11.38 4.89
CA ALA A 330 -12.34 -11.23 4.92
C ALA A 330 -11.77 -11.67 6.29
N LEU A 331 -10.80 -12.58 6.28
CA LEU A 331 -10.09 -13.03 7.48
C LEU A 331 -8.62 -12.57 7.45
N MET A 332 -8.23 -11.75 8.44
CA MET A 332 -6.88 -11.17 8.51
C MET A 332 -6.12 -11.61 9.78
N GLN A 333 -4.85 -11.98 9.63
CA GLN A 333 -3.95 -12.29 10.75
C GLN A 333 -3.12 -11.06 11.16
N LYS A 334 -3.04 -10.77 12.47
CA LYS A 334 -2.36 -9.59 13.01
C LYS A 334 -0.90 -9.87 13.42
N GLY A 335 -0.02 -8.88 13.21
CA GLY A 335 1.31 -8.76 13.84
C GLY A 335 2.42 -9.72 13.37
N ARG A 336 2.20 -10.55 12.34
CA ARG A 336 3.18 -11.58 11.94
C ARG A 336 4.46 -11.03 11.31
N ARG A 337 4.38 -9.91 10.57
CA ARG A 337 5.57 -9.26 9.99
C ARG A 337 6.58 -8.81 11.04
N MET A 338 6.09 -8.20 12.12
CA MET A 338 6.93 -7.82 13.27
C MET A 338 7.64 -9.01 13.92
N LEU A 339 7.20 -10.24 13.67
CA LEU A 339 7.80 -11.47 14.22
C LEU A 339 8.76 -12.17 13.25
N ARG A 340 9.00 -11.64 12.05
CA ARG A 340 9.93 -12.24 11.08
C ARG A 340 11.37 -12.30 11.59
N HIS A 341 11.79 -11.35 12.43
CA HIS A 341 13.08 -11.41 13.11
C HIS A 341 13.24 -12.65 14.01
N LYS A 342 12.13 -13.29 14.41
CA LYS A 342 12.11 -14.57 15.15
C LYS A 342 11.96 -15.79 14.23
N GLY A 343 12.05 -15.60 12.91
CA GLY A 343 11.84 -16.65 11.91
C GLY A 343 10.38 -17.03 11.65
N LEU A 344 9.41 -16.30 12.21
CA LEU A 344 7.99 -16.61 12.04
C LEU A 344 7.46 -16.07 10.70
N LYS A 345 6.78 -16.94 9.94
CA LYS A 345 6.11 -16.62 8.67
C LYS A 345 4.61 -16.41 8.88
N PHE A 346 3.86 -16.04 7.85
CA PHE A 346 2.39 -16.10 7.92
C PHE A 346 1.91 -17.52 8.23
N LEU A 347 0.83 -17.63 9.00
CA LEU A 347 0.12 -18.88 9.18
C LEU A 347 -0.76 -19.12 7.95
N THR A 348 -0.92 -20.38 7.58
CA THR A 348 -2.02 -20.79 6.69
C THR A 348 -3.32 -20.57 7.46
N ILE A 349 -4.13 -19.63 7.01
CA ILE A 349 -5.42 -19.29 7.59
C ILE A 349 -6.53 -19.53 6.57
N GLY A 350 -7.74 -19.72 7.08
CA GLY A 350 -8.95 -19.88 6.30
C GLY A 350 -10.13 -19.97 7.25
N PHE A 351 -11.33 -19.95 6.69
CA PHE A 351 -12.57 -20.10 7.43
C PHE A 351 -13.50 -21.07 6.70
N SER A 352 -14.56 -21.48 7.37
CA SER A 352 -15.64 -22.28 6.79
C SER A 352 -16.96 -21.70 7.26
N VAL A 353 -17.90 -21.58 6.34
CA VAL A 353 -19.25 -21.08 6.62
C VAL A 353 -20.18 -22.27 6.68
N TYR A 354 -21.07 -22.29 7.68
CA TYR A 354 -22.06 -23.33 7.87
C TYR A 354 -23.43 -22.70 8.03
N GLU A 355 -24.43 -23.31 7.41
CA GLU A 355 -25.83 -22.99 7.70
C GLU A 355 -26.16 -23.44 9.13
N VAL A 356 -26.80 -22.54 9.89
CA VAL A 356 -27.26 -22.86 11.24
C VAL A 356 -28.58 -23.62 11.10
N PRO A 357 -28.70 -24.85 11.65
CA PRO A 357 -29.95 -25.60 11.62
C PRO A 357 -31.09 -24.79 12.23
N LYS A 358 -32.30 -24.93 11.65
CA LYS A 358 -33.52 -24.39 12.27
C LYS A 358 -33.76 -25.13 13.59
N GLU A 359 -33.94 -24.37 14.66
CA GLU A 359 -34.23 -24.88 16.02
C GLU A 359 -35.57 -25.62 16.09
#